data_AF-A0A1I7U0K5-F1
#
_entry.id   AF-A0A1I7U0K5-F1
#
_cell.length_a   1.000
_cell.length_b   1.000
_cell.length_c   1.000
_cell.angle_alpha   90.00
_cell.angle_beta   90.00
_cell.angle_gamma   90.00
#
_symmetry.space_group_name_H-M   'P 1'
#
loop_
_entity.id
_entity.type
_entity.pdbx_description
1 polymer ?
#
loop_
_entity_poly.entity_id
_entity_poly.type
_entity_poly.pdbx_seq_one_letter_code
_entity_poly.pdbx_strand_id
1 'polypeptide(L)'
;MDQELEILIPNENATVSSNGTYTPLDKIVKLTHLMKWCTEIEVLFTGVFTMDYFGDLHSDNKMIHSARYIAVKARLEEINSTMINIFYNALHANIEILKQMKLPVSERNEFLHCVFDMLKNNTLDEIQKSGLSENAKKSLKKEIQMSKIFFAFYDSNNITVFEKAKLIYEREYYRLKNMLSPKDLANPLAEKILRLGSIDASMTELAKHITKYDVRFLFQAIVANPTNDAFQYLNNNHITVITRNDLTQPEKAMADTMFVTTHEIMHHLYPYGTFLISTNITKNALQCARREVQMLGETDAVKPINGWFNKDIAHEDVVNILAMRVVMKMAANKSTNNKQMKEALETIIGGLCIQSEKKNQAIPHHHPLEISLNAAVRQYPLFSSLYGCRAGDRMFAKPDEFCKPLGDNVKVEDYSVKSNGVNKDVGGFFKDLMNTSKSFNFTYGV
;
A
#
# COMPACT_ATOMS: atom_id res chain seq x y z
N MET A 1 -1.80 16.89 -6.87
CA MET A 1 -0.68 17.53 -6.15
C MET A 1 0.35 17.80 -7.23
N ASP A 2 0.08 18.82 -8.07
CA ASP A 2 0.66 18.87 -9.41
C ASP A 2 1.70 19.99 -9.54
N GLN A 3 2.05 20.63 -8.42
CA GLN A 3 3.06 21.67 -8.37
C GLN A 3 4.33 21.13 -7.73
N GLU A 4 5.44 21.16 -8.49
CA GLU A 4 6.77 20.80 -8.00
C GLU A 4 7.21 21.81 -6.94
N LEU A 5 7.57 21.33 -5.73
CA LEU A 5 8.13 22.20 -4.71
C LEU A 5 9.55 22.61 -5.10
N GLU A 6 9.83 23.90 -4.96
CA GLU A 6 11.19 24.43 -5.03
C GLU A 6 12.00 23.94 -3.83
N ILE A 7 13.25 23.52 -4.07
CA ILE A 7 14.19 23.19 -3.00
C ILE A 7 14.62 24.51 -2.36
N LEU A 8 14.49 24.60 -1.04
CA LEU A 8 14.85 25.81 -0.29
C LEU A 8 16.33 25.79 0.12
N ILE A 9 17.01 26.94 0.01
CA ILE A 9 18.37 27.11 0.54
C ILE A 9 18.31 27.10 2.08
N PRO A 10 19.05 26.22 2.76
CA PRO A 10 19.08 26.20 4.22
C PRO A 10 19.75 27.46 4.80
N ASN A 11 18.96 28.36 5.43
CA ASN A 11 19.36 29.67 5.96
C ASN A 11 20.03 30.59 4.92
N GLU A 12 19.44 31.76 4.64
CA GLU A 12 19.95 32.74 3.65
C GLU A 12 21.39 33.22 3.88
N ASN A 13 21.95 33.01 5.08
CA ASN A 13 23.34 33.35 5.44
C ASN A 13 24.36 32.21 5.24
N ALA A 14 23.93 31.00 4.86
CA ALA A 14 24.84 29.89 4.58
C ALA A 14 25.31 29.94 3.13
N THR A 15 26.24 30.85 2.81
CA THR A 15 26.97 30.78 1.54
C THR A 15 27.80 29.50 1.50
N VAL A 16 27.36 28.50 0.74
CA VAL A 16 28.19 27.34 0.39
C VAL A 16 29.18 27.81 -0.68
N SER A 17 30.31 28.38 -0.24
CA SER A 17 31.34 28.94 -1.12
C SER A 17 32.00 27.83 -1.97
N SER A 18 32.00 28.01 -3.29
CA SER A 18 32.83 27.18 -4.20
C SER A 18 34.30 27.53 -3.99
N ASN A 19 35.15 26.52 -3.81
CA ASN A 19 36.60 26.70 -3.71
C ASN A 19 37.29 26.82 -5.10
N GLY A 20 36.51 26.99 -6.18
CA GLY A 20 37.01 27.10 -7.55
C GLY A 20 37.43 25.78 -8.20
N THR A 21 37.27 24.64 -7.50
CA THR A 21 37.57 23.30 -8.05
C THR A 21 36.26 22.60 -8.39
N TYR A 22 36.00 22.39 -9.68
CA TYR A 22 34.80 21.70 -10.16
C TYR A 22 34.99 20.19 -10.28
N THR A 23 33.95 19.43 -9.94
CA THR A 23 33.86 17.99 -10.16
C THR A 23 33.05 17.70 -11.42
N PRO A 24 33.52 16.86 -12.35
CA PRO A 24 32.74 16.46 -13.53
C PRO A 24 31.40 15.84 -13.16
N LEU A 25 30.36 16.09 -13.96
CA LEU A 25 29.00 15.60 -13.71
C LEU A 25 28.91 14.06 -13.60
N ASP A 26 29.74 13.32 -14.33
CA ASP A 26 29.77 11.85 -14.29
C ASP A 26 30.42 11.28 -13.01
N LYS A 27 31.01 12.14 -12.18
CA LYS A 27 31.73 11.77 -10.95
C LYS A 27 31.15 12.43 -9.69
N ILE A 28 30.18 13.32 -9.84
CA ILE A 28 29.64 14.11 -8.71
C ILE A 28 28.87 13.25 -7.71
N VAL A 29 28.22 12.18 -8.19
CA VAL A 29 27.52 11.18 -7.37
C VAL A 29 28.02 9.80 -7.76
N LYS A 30 28.14 8.89 -6.79
CA LYS A 30 28.52 7.50 -7.05
C LYS A 30 27.50 6.86 -8.00
N LEU A 31 27.98 6.26 -9.09
CA LEU A 31 27.13 5.67 -10.12
C LEU A 31 26.17 4.61 -9.57
N THR A 32 26.58 3.81 -8.59
CA THR A 32 25.71 2.83 -7.93
C THR A 32 24.51 3.47 -7.23
N HIS A 33 24.66 4.69 -6.71
CA HIS A 33 23.56 5.41 -6.05
C HIS A 33 22.62 6.00 -7.10
N LEU A 34 23.15 6.53 -8.22
CA LEU A 34 22.34 6.99 -9.34
C LEU A 34 21.51 5.85 -9.93
N MET A 35 22.15 4.71 -10.21
CA MET A 35 21.48 3.49 -10.68
C MET A 35 20.35 3.09 -9.73
N LYS A 36 20.64 3.05 -8.42
CA LYS A 36 19.66 2.71 -7.40
C LYS A 36 18.42 3.58 -7.45
N TRP A 37 18.58 4.88 -7.28
CA TRP A 37 17.44 5.78 -7.15
C TRP A 37 16.71 6.00 -8.48
N CYS A 38 17.42 5.90 -9.61
CA CYS A 38 16.78 5.86 -10.93
C CYS A 38 15.83 4.67 -11.04
N THR A 39 16.28 3.46 -10.71
CA THR A 39 15.46 2.25 -10.75
C THR A 39 14.29 2.32 -9.76
N GLU A 40 14.51 2.76 -8.51
CA GLU A 40 13.41 2.87 -7.54
C GLU A 40 12.35 3.89 -7.98
N ILE A 41 12.74 4.98 -8.65
CA ILE A 41 11.77 5.91 -9.25
C ILE A 41 11.00 5.24 -10.39
N GLU A 42 11.67 4.55 -11.32
CA GLU A 42 10.98 3.84 -12.41
C GLU A 42 10.01 2.77 -11.91
N VAL A 43 10.37 2.04 -10.85
CA VAL A 43 9.50 1.02 -10.23
C VAL A 43 8.18 1.65 -9.77
N LEU A 44 8.20 2.86 -9.21
CA LEU A 44 6.98 3.55 -8.77
C LEU A 44 6.00 3.84 -9.91
N PHE A 45 6.49 4.04 -11.14
CA PHE A 45 5.65 4.38 -12.28
C PHE A 45 5.32 3.19 -13.20
N THR A 46 6.17 2.17 -13.21
CA THR A 46 5.99 0.99 -14.07
C THR A 46 5.35 -0.19 -13.34
N GLY A 47 5.44 -0.23 -12.01
CA GLY A 47 5.01 -1.38 -11.20
C GLY A 47 5.86 -2.64 -11.39
N VAL A 48 6.95 -2.57 -12.17
CA VAL A 48 7.82 -3.71 -12.46
C VAL A 48 9.01 -3.69 -11.51
N PHE A 49 9.07 -4.67 -10.61
CA PHE A 49 10.17 -4.82 -9.67
C PHE A 49 11.35 -5.54 -10.34
N THR A 50 12.45 -4.83 -10.59
CA THR A 50 13.74 -5.45 -10.93
C THR A 50 14.76 -5.11 -9.85
N MET A 51 15.14 -6.09 -9.03
CA MET A 51 16.28 -5.90 -8.11
C MET A 51 17.57 -5.63 -8.87
N ASP A 52 17.64 -6.10 -10.11
CA ASP A 52 18.76 -5.91 -10.98
C ASP A 52 18.68 -4.55 -11.67
N TYR A 53 19.56 -3.63 -11.27
CA TYR A 53 19.53 -2.24 -11.73
C TYR A 53 19.59 -2.14 -13.25
N PHE A 54 20.32 -3.04 -13.93
CA PHE A 54 20.46 -3.08 -15.40
C PHE A 54 20.93 -4.46 -15.94
N GLY A 55 20.64 -5.58 -15.25
CA GLY A 55 21.15 -6.91 -15.64
C GLY A 55 22.57 -7.22 -15.11
N ASP A 56 23.01 -6.55 -14.05
CA ASP A 56 24.38 -6.34 -13.62
C ASP A 56 24.64 -6.80 -12.15
N LEU A 57 23.60 -6.95 -11.33
CA LEU A 57 23.74 -7.51 -9.97
C LEU A 57 23.96 -9.01 -9.98
N HIS A 58 23.43 -9.71 -10.98
CA HIS A 58 23.44 -11.17 -11.08
C HIS A 58 24.12 -11.71 -12.35
N SER A 59 24.70 -10.87 -13.22
CA SER A 59 25.44 -11.35 -14.38
C SER A 59 26.94 -11.52 -14.10
N ASP A 60 27.51 -12.59 -14.68
CA ASP A 60 28.95 -12.84 -14.67
C ASP A 60 29.73 -11.81 -15.52
N ASN A 61 29.03 -11.06 -16.39
CA ASN A 61 29.59 -10.02 -17.25
C ASN A 61 29.15 -8.63 -16.79
N LYS A 62 29.69 -8.20 -15.65
CA LYS A 62 29.42 -6.88 -15.11
C LYS A 62 29.81 -5.78 -16.10
N MET A 63 28.87 -4.88 -16.39
CA MET A 63 29.10 -3.73 -17.25
C MET A 63 30.26 -2.88 -16.70
N ILE A 64 31.14 -2.40 -17.59
CA ILE A 64 32.18 -1.43 -17.24
C ILE A 64 31.55 -0.07 -16.88
N HIS A 65 32.24 0.74 -16.08
CA HIS A 65 31.70 2.01 -15.53
C HIS A 65 31.11 2.93 -16.61
N SER A 66 31.79 3.09 -17.75
CA SER A 66 31.32 3.94 -18.86
C SER A 66 30.00 3.44 -19.46
N ALA A 67 29.86 2.13 -19.64
CA ALA A 67 28.64 1.53 -20.19
C ALA A 67 27.45 1.69 -19.21
N ARG A 68 27.69 1.53 -17.91
CA ARG A 68 26.68 1.79 -16.86
C ARG A 68 26.24 3.25 -16.86
N TYR A 69 27.19 4.18 -16.98
CA TYR A 69 26.89 5.59 -17.00
C TYR A 69 26.04 5.97 -18.23
N ILE A 70 26.35 5.42 -19.40
CA ILE A 70 25.54 5.60 -20.62
C ILE A 70 24.12 5.05 -20.42
N ALA A 71 23.96 3.86 -19.84
CA ALA A 71 22.65 3.25 -19.58
C ALA A 71 21.80 4.11 -18.63
N VAL A 72 22.36 4.53 -17.48
CA VAL A 72 21.66 5.42 -16.54
C VAL A 72 21.30 6.75 -17.20
N LYS A 73 22.20 7.31 -18.02
CA LYS A 73 21.97 8.57 -18.73
C LYS A 73 20.76 8.46 -19.66
N ALA A 74 20.68 7.40 -20.46
CA ALA A 74 19.55 7.17 -21.37
C ALA A 74 18.22 7.09 -20.62
N ARG A 75 18.20 6.43 -19.46
CA ARG A 75 17.00 6.35 -18.61
C ARG A 75 16.64 7.68 -17.96
N LEU A 76 17.64 8.41 -17.48
CA LEU A 76 17.44 9.76 -16.97
C LEU A 76 16.92 10.71 -18.05
N GLU A 77 17.18 10.49 -19.34
CA GLU A 77 16.57 11.25 -20.43
C GLU A 77 15.06 10.99 -20.55
N GLU A 78 14.60 9.77 -20.23
CA GLU A 78 13.18 9.37 -20.25
C GLU A 78 12.38 9.84 -19.01
N ILE A 79 13.02 9.93 -17.84
CA ILE A 79 12.37 10.35 -16.58
C ILE A 79 12.13 11.86 -16.59
N ASN A 80 10.89 12.33 -16.41
CA ASN A 80 10.58 13.77 -16.37
C ASN A 80 10.87 14.42 -15.00
N SER A 81 10.78 15.75 -14.92
CA SER A 81 11.06 16.53 -13.70
C SER A 81 10.13 16.19 -12.53
N THR A 82 8.88 15.86 -12.83
CA THR A 82 7.89 15.52 -11.79
C THR A 82 8.23 14.19 -11.13
N MET A 83 8.63 13.21 -11.93
CA MET A 83 9.10 11.90 -11.43
C MET A 83 10.36 12.05 -10.56
N ILE A 84 11.32 12.89 -10.95
CA ILE A 84 12.56 13.06 -10.17
C ILE A 84 12.34 13.84 -8.85
N ASN A 85 11.34 14.72 -8.80
CA ASN A 85 11.01 15.52 -7.61
C ASN A 85 10.11 14.76 -6.61
N ILE A 86 9.61 13.58 -6.98
CA ILE A 86 8.59 12.87 -6.19
C ILE A 86 8.99 12.64 -4.74
N PHE A 87 10.25 12.30 -4.49
CA PHE A 87 10.74 12.05 -3.13
C PHE A 87 10.75 13.29 -2.26
N TYR A 88 11.21 14.43 -2.78
CA TYR A 88 11.28 15.67 -2.01
C TYR A 88 9.88 16.18 -1.67
N ASN A 89 8.97 16.16 -2.66
CA ASN A 89 7.57 16.50 -2.46
C ASN A 89 6.92 15.59 -1.42
N ALA A 90 7.14 14.28 -1.53
CA ALA A 90 6.58 13.33 -0.59
C ALA A 90 7.16 13.50 0.82
N LEU A 91 8.47 13.73 0.95
CA LEU A 91 9.12 13.98 2.24
C LEU A 91 8.55 15.23 2.91
N HIS A 92 8.34 16.31 2.17
CA HIS A 92 7.68 17.51 2.68
C HIS A 92 6.24 17.21 3.13
N ALA A 93 5.46 16.53 2.29
CA ALA A 93 4.08 16.17 2.64
C ALA A 93 4.00 15.27 3.89
N ASN A 94 4.90 14.30 4.04
CA ASN A 94 4.98 13.46 5.23
C ASN A 94 5.23 14.30 6.49
N ILE A 95 6.13 15.29 6.44
CA ILE A 95 6.40 16.21 7.55
C ILE A 95 5.12 16.98 7.91
N GLU A 96 4.45 17.58 6.93
CA GLU A 96 3.24 18.37 7.19
C GLU A 96 2.10 17.53 7.75
N ILE A 97 1.91 16.30 7.26
CA ILE A 97 0.94 15.35 7.82
C ILE A 97 1.29 15.00 9.26
N LEU A 98 2.55 14.66 9.56
CA LEU A 98 2.98 14.35 10.92
C LEU A 98 2.77 15.53 11.89
N LYS A 99 2.98 16.79 11.44
CA LYS A 99 2.66 17.99 12.24
C LYS A 99 1.18 18.10 12.57
N GLN A 100 0.33 17.77 11.60
CA GLN A 100 -1.12 17.85 11.75
C GLN A 100 -1.65 16.77 12.69
N MET A 101 -1.13 15.54 12.59
CA MET A 101 -1.63 14.40 13.38
C MET A 101 -1.28 14.49 14.87
N LYS A 102 -0.20 15.19 15.24
CA LYS A 102 0.24 15.41 16.65
C LYS A 102 0.27 14.14 17.50
N LEU A 103 0.72 13.03 16.92
CA LEU A 103 0.77 11.74 17.60
C LEU A 103 1.94 11.66 18.58
N PRO A 104 1.82 10.87 19.66
CA PRO A 104 2.98 10.46 20.45
C PRO A 104 4.04 9.79 19.57
N VAL A 105 5.32 10.09 19.83
CA VAL A 105 6.42 9.49 19.10
C VAL A 105 6.49 7.99 19.40
N SER A 106 6.54 7.19 18.35
CA SER A 106 6.68 5.74 18.42
C SER A 106 7.55 5.21 17.29
N GLU A 107 8.42 4.26 17.61
CA GLU A 107 9.14 3.47 16.60
C GLU A 107 8.25 2.38 15.99
N ARG A 108 7.29 1.87 16.77
CA ARG A 108 6.38 0.79 16.40
C ARG A 108 5.06 0.93 17.17
N ASN A 109 3.96 1.01 16.45
CA ASN A 109 2.63 1.05 17.05
C ASN A 109 2.19 -0.36 17.48
N GLU A 110 2.32 -0.68 18.76
CA GLU A 110 2.04 -2.03 19.28
C GLU A 110 0.59 -2.48 19.07
N PHE A 111 -0.39 -1.55 19.10
CA PHE A 111 -1.78 -1.90 18.84
C PHE A 111 -2.00 -2.31 17.38
N LEU A 112 -1.58 -1.50 16.42
CA LEU A 112 -1.76 -1.79 15.00
C LEU A 112 -0.99 -3.06 14.58
N HIS A 113 0.19 -3.29 15.16
CA HIS A 113 0.94 -4.53 14.94
C HIS A 113 0.25 -5.75 15.57
N CYS A 114 -0.39 -5.60 16.74
CA CYS A 114 -1.24 -6.65 17.31
C CYS A 114 -2.43 -6.97 16.41
N VAL A 115 -3.07 -5.96 15.82
CA VAL A 115 -4.15 -6.13 14.82
C VAL A 115 -3.62 -6.86 13.59
N PHE A 116 -2.45 -6.49 13.07
CA PHE A 116 -1.82 -7.18 11.95
C PHE A 116 -1.58 -8.67 12.23
N ASP A 117 -1.03 -9.01 13.39
CA ASP A 117 -0.79 -10.41 13.77
C ASP A 117 -2.11 -11.19 13.90
N MET A 118 -3.16 -10.55 14.45
CA MET A 118 -4.50 -11.14 14.50
C MET A 118 -5.05 -11.41 13.08
N LEU A 119 -4.94 -10.44 12.16
CA LEU A 119 -5.39 -10.59 10.77
C LEU A 119 -4.60 -11.67 10.01
N LYS A 120 -3.29 -11.73 10.21
CA LYS A 120 -2.41 -12.79 9.67
C LYS A 120 -2.87 -14.16 10.16
N ASN A 121 -3.07 -14.33 11.46
CA ASN A 121 -3.48 -15.61 12.03
C ASN A 121 -4.84 -16.06 11.50
N ASN A 122 -5.82 -15.16 11.40
CA ASN A 122 -7.13 -15.49 10.81
C ASN A 122 -7.01 -15.87 9.33
N THR A 123 -6.17 -15.17 8.57
CA THR A 123 -5.92 -15.52 7.16
C THR A 123 -5.26 -16.90 7.02
N LEU A 124 -4.27 -17.21 7.87
CA LEU A 124 -3.62 -18.52 7.90
C LEU A 124 -4.59 -19.64 8.28
N ASP A 125 -5.50 -19.39 9.21
CA ASP A 125 -6.55 -20.34 9.59
C ASP A 125 -7.49 -20.65 8.42
N GLU A 126 -7.86 -19.64 7.63
CA GLU A 126 -8.67 -19.81 6.42
C GLU A 126 -7.95 -20.65 5.36
N ILE A 127 -6.66 -20.38 5.13
CA ILE A 127 -5.83 -21.19 4.23
C ILE A 127 -5.72 -22.63 4.73
N GLN A 128 -5.49 -22.84 6.03
CA GLN A 128 -5.32 -24.18 6.60
C GLN A 128 -6.59 -25.03 6.45
N LYS A 129 -7.76 -24.42 6.64
CA LYS A 129 -9.09 -25.06 6.54
C LYS A 129 -9.56 -25.25 5.10
N SER A 130 -8.88 -24.66 4.12
CA SER A 130 -9.24 -24.77 2.71
C SER A 130 -8.91 -26.13 2.08
N GLY A 131 -9.48 -26.39 0.91
CA GLY A 131 -9.21 -27.52 0.02
C GLY A 131 -7.96 -27.35 -0.85
N LEU A 132 -7.12 -26.34 -0.61
CA LEU A 132 -5.82 -26.21 -1.25
C LEU A 132 -4.91 -27.41 -0.92
N SER A 133 -3.94 -27.68 -1.79
CA SER A 133 -2.94 -28.74 -1.52
C SER A 133 -2.09 -28.40 -0.29
N GLU A 134 -1.64 -29.41 0.46
CA GLU A 134 -0.80 -29.20 1.64
C GLU A 134 0.53 -28.47 1.31
N ASN A 135 1.08 -28.70 0.12
CA ASN A 135 2.25 -27.96 -0.35
C ASN A 135 1.95 -26.47 -0.54
N ALA A 136 0.82 -26.13 -1.16
CA ALA A 136 0.39 -24.74 -1.32
C ALA A 136 0.16 -24.07 0.04
N LYS A 137 -0.53 -24.76 0.96
CA LYS A 137 -0.77 -24.27 2.33
C LYS A 137 0.54 -23.98 3.06
N LYS A 138 1.52 -24.89 2.99
CA LYS A 138 2.83 -24.73 3.64
C LYS A 138 3.62 -23.54 3.07
N SER A 139 3.63 -23.37 1.75
CA SER A 139 4.32 -22.26 1.08
C SER A 139 3.66 -20.91 1.41
N LEU A 140 2.34 -20.79 1.22
CA LEU A 140 1.58 -19.59 1.55
C LEU A 140 1.72 -19.21 3.03
N LYS A 141 1.68 -20.21 3.93
CA LYS A 141 1.91 -20.00 5.36
C LYS A 141 3.26 -19.36 5.63
N LYS A 142 4.33 -19.87 5.02
CA LYS A 142 5.68 -19.32 5.19
C LYS A 142 5.73 -17.86 4.73
N GLU A 143 5.20 -17.58 3.55
CA GLU A 143 5.22 -16.22 2.96
C GLU A 143 4.46 -15.22 3.83
N ILE A 144 3.22 -15.55 4.23
CA ILE A 144 2.39 -14.70 5.09
C ILE A 144 3.04 -14.52 6.47
N GLN A 145 3.60 -15.58 7.07
CA GLN A 145 4.27 -15.48 8.37
C GLN A 145 5.48 -14.55 8.31
N MET A 146 6.26 -14.59 7.23
CA MET A 146 7.43 -13.73 7.01
C MET A 146 7.07 -12.28 6.66
N SER A 147 5.81 -11.99 6.33
CA SER A 147 5.39 -10.63 5.98
C SER A 147 5.56 -9.65 7.14
N LYS A 148 6.06 -8.45 6.82
CA LYS A 148 6.24 -7.33 7.75
C LYS A 148 5.33 -6.18 7.31
N ILE A 149 4.77 -5.45 8.27
CA ILE A 149 3.97 -4.27 8.00
C ILE A 149 4.66 -3.00 8.51
N PHE A 150 4.43 -1.90 7.81
CA PHE A 150 4.74 -0.54 8.21
C PHE A 150 3.44 0.27 8.18
N PHE A 151 2.98 0.72 9.34
CA PHE A 151 1.82 1.60 9.43
C PHE A 151 2.26 3.05 9.27
N ALA A 152 2.00 3.63 8.10
CA ALA A 152 2.42 4.98 7.79
C ALA A 152 1.94 5.98 8.86
N PHE A 153 2.83 6.90 9.25
CA PHE A 153 2.62 7.91 10.29
C PHE A 153 2.43 7.41 11.73
N TYR A 154 2.23 6.11 11.94
CA TYR A 154 2.11 5.50 13.27
C TYR A 154 3.39 4.77 13.69
N ASP A 155 4.11 4.18 12.73
CA ASP A 155 5.43 3.60 12.92
C ASP A 155 6.52 4.63 12.57
N SER A 156 7.57 4.66 13.39
CA SER A 156 8.74 5.53 13.19
C SER A 156 8.39 6.99 12.92
N ASN A 157 7.41 7.53 13.64
CA ASN A 157 6.73 8.80 13.34
C ASN A 157 7.41 10.06 13.93
N ASN A 158 8.68 9.95 14.33
CA ASN A 158 9.41 11.08 14.91
C ASN A 158 9.66 12.16 13.84
N ILE A 159 8.86 13.22 13.87
CA ILE A 159 8.91 14.30 12.88
C ILE A 159 10.30 14.95 12.77
N THR A 160 11.02 15.09 13.88
CA THR A 160 12.36 15.69 13.90
C THR A 160 13.34 14.93 13.00
N VAL A 161 13.16 13.60 12.87
CA VAL A 161 13.97 12.77 11.97
C VAL A 161 13.67 13.10 10.50
N PHE A 162 12.39 13.27 10.15
CA PHE A 162 12.00 13.64 8.78
C PHE A 162 12.44 15.07 8.43
N GLU A 163 12.28 16.02 9.34
CA GLU A 163 12.75 17.41 9.15
C GLU A 163 14.27 17.46 8.95
N LYS A 164 15.02 16.69 9.74
CA LYS A 164 16.47 16.55 9.58
C LYS A 164 16.84 15.92 8.23
N ALA A 165 16.12 14.88 7.81
CA ALA A 165 16.34 14.25 6.51
C ALA A 165 16.08 15.21 5.35
N LYS A 166 15.00 16.01 5.42
CA LYS A 166 14.70 17.06 4.44
C LYS A 166 15.80 18.12 4.38
N LEU A 167 16.28 18.57 5.54
CA LEU A 167 17.39 19.53 5.61
C LEU A 167 18.68 18.95 5.02
N ILE A 168 18.96 17.66 5.22
CA ILE A 168 20.10 16.98 4.60
C ILE A 168 19.95 16.90 3.08
N TYR A 169 18.75 16.58 2.59
CA TYR A 169 18.45 16.61 1.15
C TYR A 169 18.79 17.98 0.56
N GLU A 170 18.27 19.06 1.16
CA GLU A 170 18.47 20.43 0.68
C GLU A 170 19.95 20.83 0.70
N ARG A 171 20.65 20.57 1.81
CA ARG A 171 22.09 20.86 1.92
C ARG A 171 22.91 20.10 0.89
N GLU A 172 22.60 18.82 0.69
CA GLU A 172 23.31 17.99 -0.27
C GLU A 172 23.07 18.46 -1.70
N TYR A 173 21.83 18.82 -2.06
CA TYR A 173 21.50 19.37 -3.36
C TYR A 173 22.36 20.60 -3.69
N TYR A 174 22.42 21.58 -2.79
CA TYR A 174 23.24 22.79 -3.01
C TYR A 174 24.74 22.52 -2.95
N ARG A 175 25.20 21.61 -2.09
CA ARG A 175 26.59 21.19 -2.04
C ARG A 175 27.03 20.60 -3.38
N LEU A 176 26.25 19.66 -3.93
CA LEU A 176 26.52 19.03 -5.22
C LEU A 176 26.43 20.06 -6.36
N LYS A 177 25.44 20.96 -6.33
CA LYS A 177 25.27 22.03 -7.32
C LYS A 177 26.49 22.96 -7.39
N ASN A 178 27.04 23.35 -6.24
CA ASN A 178 28.19 24.26 -6.15
C ASN A 178 29.53 23.62 -6.51
N MET A 179 29.56 22.30 -6.66
CA MET A 179 30.72 21.55 -7.15
C MET A 179 30.72 21.39 -8.69
N LEU A 180 29.64 21.73 -9.38
CA LEU A 180 29.56 21.64 -10.84
C LEU A 180 29.99 22.94 -11.52
N SER A 181 30.61 22.83 -12.70
CA SER A 181 30.92 23.99 -13.53
C SER A 181 29.63 24.58 -14.15
N PRO A 182 29.61 25.85 -14.58
CA PRO A 182 28.47 26.42 -15.30
C PRO A 182 28.07 25.61 -16.55
N LYS A 183 29.05 25.00 -17.22
CA LYS A 183 28.81 24.12 -18.38
C LYS A 183 28.10 22.83 -17.97
N ASP A 184 28.50 22.22 -16.86
CA ASP A 184 27.86 21.00 -16.36
C ASP A 184 26.46 21.30 -15.84
N LEU A 185 26.23 22.46 -15.21
CA LEU A 185 24.90 22.90 -14.77
C LEU A 185 23.94 23.14 -15.93
N ALA A 186 24.44 23.53 -17.10
CA ALA A 186 23.63 23.67 -18.32
C ALA A 186 23.24 22.31 -18.94
N ASN A 187 23.76 21.19 -18.44
CA ASN A 187 23.37 19.86 -18.92
C ASN A 187 21.93 19.53 -18.49
N PRO A 188 21.05 19.09 -19.40
CA PRO A 188 19.65 18.74 -19.07
C PRO A 188 19.48 17.67 -17.98
N LEU A 189 20.52 16.88 -17.71
CA LEU A 189 20.50 15.81 -16.70
C LEU A 189 21.11 16.21 -15.37
N ALA A 190 21.76 17.38 -15.29
CA ALA A 190 22.41 17.83 -14.07
C ALA A 190 21.42 17.86 -12.91
N GLU A 191 20.28 18.50 -13.10
CA GLU A 191 19.23 18.59 -12.07
C GLU A 191 18.77 17.20 -11.59
N LYS A 192 18.63 16.24 -12.51
CA LYS A 192 18.22 14.88 -12.17
C LYS A 192 19.28 14.17 -11.33
N ILE A 193 20.55 14.25 -11.73
CA ILE A 193 21.69 13.66 -11.02
C ILE A 193 21.85 14.26 -9.62
N LEU A 194 21.74 15.59 -9.50
CA LEU A 194 21.82 16.29 -8.21
C LEU A 194 20.72 15.82 -7.25
N ARG A 195 19.49 15.69 -7.74
CA ARG A 195 18.35 15.21 -6.95
C ARG A 195 18.52 13.76 -6.51
N LEU A 196 18.94 12.86 -7.40
CA LEU A 196 19.22 11.47 -7.01
C LEU A 196 20.32 11.35 -5.96
N GLY A 197 21.38 12.16 -6.07
CA GLY A 197 22.42 12.24 -5.03
C GLY A 197 21.87 12.73 -3.68
N SER A 198 20.95 13.68 -3.71
CA SER A 198 20.30 14.23 -2.52
C SER A 198 19.33 13.23 -1.86
N ILE A 199 18.64 12.40 -2.64
CA ILE A 199 17.84 11.26 -2.14
C ILE A 199 18.74 10.33 -1.31
N ASP A 200 19.92 9.99 -1.83
CA ASP A 200 20.84 9.08 -1.16
C ASP A 200 21.28 9.56 0.22
N ALA A 201 21.66 10.84 0.33
CA ALA A 201 22.04 11.46 1.58
C ALA A 201 20.87 11.49 2.59
N SER A 202 19.68 11.90 2.12
CA SER A 202 18.47 11.95 2.94
C SER A 202 18.05 10.56 3.45
N MET A 203 18.03 9.57 2.56
CA MET A 203 17.65 8.19 2.91
C MET A 203 18.69 7.53 3.82
N THR A 204 19.96 7.87 3.68
CA THR A 204 21.00 7.44 4.62
C THR A 204 20.75 7.98 6.02
N GLU A 205 20.24 9.21 6.17
CA GLU A 205 19.83 9.70 7.48
C GLU A 205 18.61 8.95 8.01
N LEU A 206 17.56 8.82 7.22
CA LEU A 206 16.34 8.11 7.62
C LEU A 206 16.64 6.67 8.07
N ALA A 207 17.46 5.95 7.32
CA ALA A 207 17.81 4.55 7.60
C ALA A 207 18.62 4.36 8.90
N LYS A 208 19.29 5.41 9.43
CA LYS A 208 19.95 5.34 10.75
C LYS A 208 18.94 5.25 11.89
N HIS A 209 17.77 5.86 11.71
CA HIS A 209 16.72 5.93 12.74
C HIS A 209 15.62 4.88 12.51
N ILE A 210 15.41 4.46 11.26
CA ILE A 210 14.40 3.48 10.86
C ILE A 210 15.10 2.21 10.37
N THR A 211 15.65 1.45 11.31
CA THR A 211 16.58 0.34 11.03
C THR A 211 15.91 -1.00 10.72
N LYS A 212 14.61 -1.14 11.02
CA LYS A 212 13.86 -2.41 10.89
C LYS A 212 13.53 -2.79 9.44
N TYR A 213 13.65 -1.83 8.53
CA TYR A 213 13.16 -1.90 7.17
C TYR A 213 14.28 -1.70 6.16
N ASP A 214 14.19 -2.36 5.00
CA ASP A 214 15.10 -2.12 3.89
C ASP A 214 14.97 -0.69 3.36
N VAL A 215 16.08 -0.08 2.97
CA VAL A 215 16.11 1.34 2.56
C VAL A 215 15.32 1.60 1.28
N ARG A 216 15.20 0.64 0.36
CA ARG A 216 14.39 0.79 -0.86
C ARG A 216 12.91 0.73 -0.52
N PHE A 217 12.52 -0.22 0.33
CA PHE A 217 11.17 -0.26 0.87
C PHE A 217 10.80 1.06 1.55
N LEU A 218 11.65 1.56 2.45
CA LEU A 218 11.39 2.80 3.18
C LEU A 218 11.24 4.00 2.23
N PHE A 219 12.05 4.07 1.17
CA PHE A 219 11.90 5.09 0.13
C PHE A 219 10.51 5.02 -0.52
N GLN A 220 10.10 3.82 -0.96
CA GLN A 220 8.80 3.65 -1.62
C GLN A 220 7.63 3.94 -0.67
N ALA A 221 7.73 3.53 0.59
CA ALA A 221 6.75 3.85 1.62
C ALA A 221 6.60 5.36 1.81
N ILE A 222 7.71 6.08 2.00
CA ILE A 222 7.70 7.55 2.15
C ILE A 222 7.06 8.22 0.93
N VAL A 223 7.37 7.75 -0.28
CA VAL A 223 6.80 8.29 -1.51
C VAL A 223 5.29 8.02 -1.63
N ALA A 224 4.84 6.82 -1.23
CA ALA A 224 3.44 6.41 -1.33
C ALA A 224 2.53 7.04 -0.25
N ASN A 225 3.07 7.33 0.94
CA ASN A 225 2.33 7.84 2.11
C ASN A 225 1.38 9.02 1.82
N PRO A 226 1.74 10.02 0.99
CA PRO A 226 0.87 11.18 0.73
C PRO A 226 -0.19 10.94 -0.36
N THR A 227 -0.05 9.90 -1.20
CA THR A 227 -0.95 9.68 -2.34
C THR A 227 -1.74 8.36 -2.33
N ASN A 228 -1.28 7.31 -1.64
CA ASN A 228 -1.93 5.99 -1.66
C ASN A 228 -2.61 5.61 -0.33
N ASP A 229 -3.56 4.67 -0.35
CA ASP A 229 -4.22 4.14 0.86
C ASP A 229 -3.44 2.92 1.44
N ALA A 230 -2.73 2.20 0.58
CA ALA A 230 -1.73 1.20 0.93
C ALA A 230 -0.80 0.93 -0.25
N PHE A 231 0.25 0.17 0.00
CA PHE A 231 1.16 -0.34 -1.03
C PHE A 231 1.94 -1.55 -0.53
N GLN A 232 2.12 -2.57 -1.37
CA GLN A 232 2.93 -3.74 -1.08
C GLN A 232 4.27 -3.75 -1.82
N TYR A 233 5.36 -3.93 -1.08
CA TYR A 233 6.71 -4.10 -1.60
C TYR A 233 7.13 -5.57 -1.58
N LEU A 234 7.06 -6.18 -2.76
CA LEU A 234 7.14 -7.63 -2.95
C LEU A 234 8.51 -8.22 -2.71
N ASN A 235 9.59 -7.48 -3.01
CA ASN A 235 10.95 -8.01 -2.94
C ASN A 235 11.35 -8.48 -1.53
N ASN A 236 10.67 -8.01 -0.48
CA ASN A 236 10.98 -8.37 0.90
C ASN A 236 9.72 -8.70 1.73
N ASN A 237 8.58 -9.02 1.11
CA ASN A 237 7.28 -9.23 1.78
C ASN A 237 6.90 -8.10 2.76
N HIS A 238 7.14 -6.85 2.38
CA HIS A 238 6.76 -5.71 3.20
C HIS A 238 5.44 -5.11 2.72
N ILE A 239 4.57 -4.76 3.65
CA ILE A 239 3.29 -4.10 3.42
C ILE A 239 3.38 -2.70 4.04
N THR A 240 2.91 -1.68 3.33
CA THR A 240 2.63 -0.36 3.90
C THR A 240 1.13 -0.15 3.90
N VAL A 241 0.57 0.20 5.06
CA VAL A 241 -0.85 0.59 5.18
C VAL A 241 -0.93 2.04 5.64
N ILE A 242 -1.77 2.83 4.96
CA ILE A 242 -1.91 4.26 5.17
C ILE A 242 -3.37 4.53 5.54
N THR A 243 -3.65 4.74 6.82
CA THR A 243 -5.02 5.05 7.26
C THR A 243 -5.31 6.52 7.01
N ARG A 244 -6.29 6.82 6.14
CA ARG A 244 -6.65 8.19 5.74
C ARG A 244 -8.02 8.66 6.15
N ASN A 245 -8.75 7.82 6.87
CA ASN A 245 -10.06 8.20 7.34
C ASN A 245 -10.03 9.45 8.22
N ASP A 246 -11.15 10.15 8.20
CA ASP A 246 -11.46 11.21 9.15
C ASP A 246 -11.15 10.73 10.56
N LEU A 247 -10.08 11.28 11.14
CA LEU A 247 -9.59 10.93 12.47
C LEU A 247 -10.64 11.21 13.56
N THR A 248 -11.66 12.03 13.26
CA THR A 248 -12.81 12.26 14.14
C THR A 248 -13.79 11.07 14.17
N GLN A 249 -13.63 10.07 13.30
CA GLN A 249 -14.41 8.84 13.22
C GLN A 249 -13.54 7.59 13.41
N PRO A 250 -12.99 7.36 14.62
CA PRO A 250 -11.96 6.35 14.86
C PRO A 250 -12.43 4.90 14.63
N GLU A 251 -13.72 4.60 14.83
CA GLU A 251 -14.27 3.27 14.49
C GLU A 251 -14.20 2.97 12.98
N LYS A 252 -14.45 3.99 12.14
CA LYS A 252 -14.35 3.86 10.69
C LYS A 252 -12.90 3.77 10.23
N ALA A 253 -12.02 4.57 10.84
CA ALA A 253 -10.58 4.48 10.61
C ALA A 253 -10.05 3.08 10.95
N MET A 254 -10.48 2.50 12.07
CA MET A 254 -10.15 1.11 12.43
C MET A 254 -10.62 0.12 11.38
N ALA A 255 -11.86 0.25 10.92
CA ALA A 255 -12.45 -0.68 9.96
C ALA A 255 -11.75 -0.63 8.60
N ASP A 256 -11.40 0.56 8.13
CA ASP A 256 -10.57 0.80 6.95
C ASP A 256 -9.17 0.21 7.11
N THR A 257 -8.46 0.55 8.20
CA THR A 257 -7.13 -0.04 8.47
C THR A 257 -7.19 -1.56 8.42
N MET A 258 -8.20 -2.18 9.05
CA MET A 258 -8.34 -3.63 9.06
C MET A 258 -8.65 -4.21 7.69
N PHE A 259 -9.59 -3.61 6.96
CA PHE A 259 -9.97 -4.09 5.64
C PHE A 259 -8.79 -4.01 4.67
N VAL A 260 -8.15 -2.84 4.59
CA VAL A 260 -6.97 -2.60 3.75
C VAL A 260 -5.81 -3.51 4.17
N THR A 261 -5.50 -3.62 5.46
CA THR A 261 -4.44 -4.55 5.92
C THR A 261 -4.75 -6.00 5.51
N THR A 262 -6.00 -6.42 5.60
CA THR A 262 -6.40 -7.78 5.19
C THR A 262 -6.27 -7.95 3.68
N HIS A 263 -6.71 -6.96 2.90
CA HIS A 263 -6.54 -6.91 1.45
C HIS A 263 -5.05 -7.10 1.06
N GLU A 264 -4.15 -6.35 1.68
CA GLU A 264 -2.71 -6.44 1.41
C GLU A 264 -2.12 -7.80 1.81
N ILE A 265 -2.59 -8.41 2.91
CA ILE A 265 -2.18 -9.78 3.27
C ILE A 265 -2.63 -10.76 2.18
N MET A 266 -3.84 -10.59 1.65
CA MET A 266 -4.41 -11.47 0.62
C MET A 266 -3.69 -11.42 -0.72
N HIS A 267 -2.89 -10.38 -0.96
CA HIS A 267 -2.04 -10.35 -2.15
C HIS A 267 -1.03 -11.50 -2.23
N HIS A 268 -0.62 -12.06 -1.09
CA HIS A 268 0.19 -13.29 -1.06
C HIS A 268 -0.52 -14.48 -1.73
N LEU A 269 -1.85 -14.45 -1.89
CA LEU A 269 -2.60 -15.43 -2.67
C LEU A 269 -2.81 -14.97 -4.11
N TYR A 270 -3.21 -13.72 -4.31
CA TYR A 270 -3.56 -13.16 -5.62
C TYR A 270 -2.95 -11.75 -5.84
N PRO A 271 -2.18 -11.51 -6.91
CA PRO A 271 -1.81 -12.47 -7.96
C PRO A 271 -0.59 -13.33 -7.58
N TYR A 272 0.12 -13.00 -6.50
CA TYR A 272 1.47 -13.53 -6.26
C TYR A 272 1.49 -15.03 -5.97
N GLY A 273 0.60 -15.53 -5.12
CA GLY A 273 0.52 -16.95 -4.78
C GLY A 273 -0.16 -17.84 -5.81
N THR A 274 -0.61 -17.30 -6.95
CA THR A 274 -1.43 -18.05 -7.91
C THR A 274 -0.70 -19.25 -8.53
N PHE A 275 0.63 -19.23 -8.61
CA PHE A 275 1.44 -20.35 -9.08
C PHE A 275 1.46 -21.53 -8.08
N LEU A 276 1.13 -21.29 -6.81
CA LEU A 276 0.99 -22.32 -5.78
C LEU A 276 -0.41 -22.95 -5.80
N ILE A 277 -1.39 -22.26 -6.37
CA ILE A 277 -2.79 -22.64 -6.43
C ILE A 277 -3.08 -23.34 -7.76
N SER A 278 -4.02 -24.30 -7.78
CA SER A 278 -4.42 -24.95 -9.04
C SER A 278 -4.94 -23.93 -10.06
N THR A 279 -4.46 -24.02 -11.30
CA THR A 279 -4.85 -23.13 -12.41
C THR A 279 -6.37 -23.04 -12.59
N ASN A 280 -7.10 -24.13 -12.36
CA ASN A 280 -8.56 -24.14 -12.47
C ASN A 280 -9.22 -23.29 -11.37
N ILE A 281 -8.74 -23.39 -10.12
CA ILE A 281 -9.22 -22.58 -9.00
C ILE A 281 -8.97 -21.10 -9.30
N THR A 282 -7.74 -20.75 -9.67
CA THR A 282 -7.35 -19.37 -10.01
C THR A 282 -8.20 -18.79 -11.15
N LYS A 283 -8.37 -19.53 -12.26
CA LYS A 283 -9.19 -19.09 -13.40
C LYS A 283 -10.64 -18.86 -13.01
N ASN A 284 -11.23 -19.79 -12.26
CA ASN A 284 -12.63 -19.68 -11.82
C ASN A 284 -12.83 -18.51 -10.85
N ALA A 285 -11.88 -18.27 -9.95
CA ALA A 285 -11.92 -17.13 -9.03
C ALA A 285 -11.89 -15.80 -9.80
N LEU A 286 -10.94 -15.63 -10.71
CA LEU A 286 -10.82 -14.43 -11.54
C LEU A 286 -12.04 -14.24 -12.45
N GLN A 287 -12.55 -15.31 -13.06
CA GLN A 287 -13.75 -15.22 -13.90
C GLN A 287 -14.99 -14.83 -13.10
N CYS A 288 -15.14 -15.37 -11.88
CA CYS A 288 -16.21 -14.99 -10.99
C CYS A 288 -16.12 -13.51 -10.60
N ALA A 289 -14.97 -13.04 -10.13
CA ALA A 289 -14.78 -11.63 -9.76
C ALA A 289 -15.05 -10.68 -10.94
N ARG A 290 -14.52 -11.01 -12.13
CA ARG A 290 -14.80 -10.27 -13.37
C ARG A 290 -16.30 -10.16 -13.64
N ARG A 291 -17.03 -11.27 -13.55
CA ARG A 291 -18.49 -11.30 -13.78
C ARG A 291 -19.21 -10.39 -12.80
N GLU A 292 -18.90 -10.47 -11.51
CA GLU A 292 -19.57 -9.69 -10.47
C GLU A 292 -19.33 -8.19 -10.65
N VAL A 293 -18.07 -7.80 -10.85
CA VAL A 293 -17.67 -6.41 -11.05
C VAL A 293 -18.30 -5.88 -12.33
N GLN A 294 -18.16 -6.60 -13.45
CA GLN A 294 -18.77 -6.24 -14.73
C GLN A 294 -20.27 -6.00 -14.59
N MET A 295 -21.01 -6.95 -14.00
CA MET A 295 -22.44 -6.84 -13.80
C MET A 295 -22.81 -5.62 -12.93
N LEU A 296 -22.07 -5.37 -11.85
CA LEU A 296 -22.33 -4.22 -11.00
C LEU A 296 -22.04 -2.89 -11.69
N GLY A 297 -20.97 -2.75 -12.46
CA GLY A 297 -20.71 -1.51 -13.18
C GLY A 297 -21.64 -1.30 -14.39
N GLU A 298 -22.05 -2.36 -15.07
CA GLU A 298 -23.04 -2.28 -16.16
C GLU A 298 -24.43 -1.88 -15.67
N THR A 299 -24.76 -2.20 -14.42
CA THR A 299 -26.00 -1.83 -13.75
C THR A 299 -25.87 -0.56 -12.89
N ASP A 300 -24.70 0.10 -12.89
CA ASP A 300 -24.52 1.33 -12.12
C ASP A 300 -25.16 2.53 -12.79
N ALA A 301 -25.71 3.42 -11.97
CA ALA A 301 -26.40 4.63 -12.43
C ALA A 301 -25.42 5.64 -13.07
N VAL A 302 -24.15 5.60 -12.67
CA VAL A 302 -23.10 6.49 -13.18
C VAL A 302 -22.00 5.63 -13.80
N LYS A 303 -21.82 5.76 -15.11
CA LYS A 303 -20.82 5.01 -15.87
C LYS A 303 -19.67 5.92 -16.29
N PRO A 304 -18.41 5.50 -16.14
CA PRO A 304 -17.29 6.29 -16.62
C PRO A 304 -17.31 6.38 -18.15
N ILE A 305 -17.01 7.57 -18.69
CA ILE A 305 -17.16 7.89 -20.12
C ILE A 305 -16.15 7.10 -20.97
N ASN A 306 -14.94 6.91 -20.46
CA ASN A 306 -13.90 6.08 -21.06
C ASN A 306 -13.81 4.79 -20.25
N GLY A 307 -13.91 3.64 -20.94
CA GLY A 307 -14.03 2.29 -20.37
C GLY A 307 -13.52 2.12 -18.93
N TRP A 308 -14.40 1.65 -18.05
CA TRP A 308 -14.14 1.51 -16.62
C TRP A 308 -13.68 0.11 -16.21
N PHE A 309 -13.96 -0.86 -17.06
CA PHE A 309 -13.69 -2.26 -16.80
C PHE A 309 -12.38 -2.69 -17.45
N ASN A 310 -11.46 -3.21 -16.65
CA ASN A 310 -10.29 -3.91 -17.12
C ASN A 310 -10.28 -5.33 -16.53
N LYS A 311 -10.20 -6.35 -17.38
CA LYS A 311 -10.21 -7.76 -16.95
C LYS A 311 -8.91 -8.18 -16.27
N ASP A 312 -7.81 -7.48 -16.52
CA ASP A 312 -6.47 -7.86 -16.08
C ASP A 312 -6.22 -7.48 -14.61
N ILE A 313 -7.02 -6.57 -14.08
CA ILE A 313 -6.99 -6.12 -12.68
C ILE A 313 -7.95 -6.89 -11.76
N ALA A 314 -8.62 -7.92 -12.26
CA ALA A 314 -9.60 -8.71 -11.48
C ALA A 314 -8.99 -9.45 -10.26
N HIS A 315 -7.67 -9.50 -10.14
CA HIS A 315 -7.01 -10.01 -8.94
C HIS A 315 -7.27 -9.11 -7.73
N GLU A 316 -7.37 -7.79 -7.93
CA GLU A 316 -7.75 -6.81 -6.89
C GLU A 316 -9.16 -7.06 -6.34
N ASP A 317 -10.10 -7.43 -7.20
CA ASP A 317 -11.46 -7.75 -6.78
C ASP A 317 -11.54 -9.07 -6.02
N VAL A 318 -10.71 -10.06 -6.40
CA VAL A 318 -10.60 -11.32 -5.66
C VAL A 318 -10.08 -11.09 -4.25
N VAL A 319 -9.07 -10.24 -4.07
CA VAL A 319 -8.55 -9.91 -2.73
C VAL A 319 -9.56 -9.10 -1.92
N ASN A 320 -10.33 -8.20 -2.53
CA ASN A 320 -11.44 -7.50 -1.86
C ASN A 320 -12.52 -8.47 -1.35
N ILE A 321 -12.92 -9.46 -2.16
CA ILE A 321 -13.87 -10.51 -1.74
C ILE A 321 -13.31 -11.33 -0.58
N LEU A 322 -12.03 -11.72 -0.64
CA LEU A 322 -11.35 -12.45 0.43
C LEU A 322 -11.28 -11.63 1.72
N ALA A 323 -10.84 -10.38 1.64
CA ALA A 323 -10.71 -9.47 2.78
C ALA A 323 -12.06 -9.26 3.47
N MET A 324 -13.12 -8.97 2.70
CA MET A 324 -14.48 -8.84 3.23
C MET A 324 -14.90 -10.10 4.00
N ARG A 325 -14.66 -11.28 3.43
CA ARG A 325 -15.03 -12.55 4.07
C ARG A 325 -14.27 -12.80 5.37
N VAL A 326 -12.95 -12.57 5.38
CA VAL A 326 -12.14 -12.78 6.59
C VAL A 326 -12.56 -11.83 7.71
N VAL A 327 -12.67 -10.53 7.42
CA VAL A 327 -13.06 -9.54 8.44
C VAL A 327 -14.48 -9.83 8.95
N MET A 328 -15.42 -10.19 8.08
CA MET A 328 -16.78 -10.52 8.51
C MET A 328 -16.86 -11.84 9.29
N LYS A 329 -16.01 -12.83 9.04
CA LYS A 329 -15.88 -14.02 9.91
C LYS A 329 -15.37 -13.66 11.30
N MET A 330 -14.40 -12.75 11.39
CA MET A 330 -13.91 -12.24 12.67
C MET A 330 -15.02 -11.50 13.42
N ALA A 331 -15.79 -10.65 12.72
CA ALA A 331 -16.94 -9.97 13.29
C ALA A 331 -18.01 -10.95 13.78
N ALA A 332 -18.27 -12.04 13.06
CA ALA A 332 -19.21 -13.08 13.45
C ALA A 332 -18.82 -13.82 14.74
N ASN A 333 -17.52 -14.06 14.93
CA ASN A 333 -17.00 -14.70 16.14
C ASN A 333 -17.10 -13.79 17.39
N LYS A 334 -17.23 -12.48 17.20
CA LYS A 334 -17.30 -11.47 18.28
C LYS A 334 -18.68 -10.89 18.50
N SER A 335 -19.56 -10.99 17.52
CA SER A 335 -20.93 -10.48 17.62
C SER A 335 -21.83 -11.44 18.41
N THR A 336 -22.91 -10.91 18.97
CA THR A 336 -23.93 -11.67 19.71
C THR A 336 -25.25 -11.78 18.96
N ASN A 337 -25.44 -10.98 17.90
CA ASN A 337 -26.67 -10.97 17.10
C ASN A 337 -26.44 -10.37 15.69
N ASN A 338 -27.43 -10.52 14.82
CA ASN A 338 -27.38 -10.04 13.44
C ASN A 338 -27.34 -8.51 13.30
N LYS A 339 -27.80 -7.75 14.31
CA LYS A 339 -27.72 -6.29 14.29
C LYS A 339 -26.26 -5.85 14.33
N GLN A 340 -25.45 -6.45 15.20
CA GLN A 340 -24.02 -6.18 15.29
C GLN A 340 -23.26 -6.59 14.02
N MET A 341 -23.71 -7.63 13.32
CA MET A 341 -23.17 -8.01 12.01
C MET A 341 -23.45 -6.95 10.93
N LYS A 342 -24.65 -6.37 10.92
CA LYS A 342 -24.96 -5.23 10.04
C LYS A 342 -24.09 -4.04 10.37
N GLU A 343 -24.02 -3.65 11.65
CA GLU A 343 -23.20 -2.53 12.12
C GLU A 343 -21.73 -2.70 11.72
N ALA A 344 -21.16 -3.91 11.84
CA ALA A 344 -19.79 -4.19 11.41
C ALA A 344 -19.61 -3.98 9.89
N LEU A 345 -20.51 -4.53 9.07
CA LEU A 345 -20.44 -4.34 7.62
C LEU A 345 -20.58 -2.87 7.23
N GLU A 346 -21.55 -2.16 7.80
CA GLU A 346 -21.77 -0.73 7.56
C GLU A 346 -20.57 0.12 8.00
N THR A 347 -19.87 -0.28 9.07
CA THR A 347 -18.65 0.42 9.52
C THR A 347 -17.50 0.23 8.53
N ILE A 348 -17.32 -0.98 7.98
CA ILE A 348 -16.31 -1.25 6.93
C ILE A 348 -16.60 -0.42 5.68
N ILE A 349 -17.83 -0.48 5.17
CA ILE A 349 -18.22 0.25 3.96
C ILE A 349 -18.19 1.76 4.19
N GLY A 350 -18.63 2.22 5.37
CA GLY A 350 -18.59 3.61 5.75
C GLY A 350 -17.17 4.16 5.92
N GLY A 351 -16.21 3.34 6.35
CA GLY A 351 -14.79 3.72 6.42
C GLY A 351 -14.11 3.77 5.06
N LEU A 352 -14.56 2.96 4.09
CA LEU A 352 -14.01 2.99 2.73
C LEU A 352 -14.72 4.02 1.82
N CYS A 353 -15.70 4.76 2.35
CA CYS A 353 -16.46 5.75 1.60
C CYS A 353 -15.66 7.05 1.49
N ILE A 354 -14.94 7.20 0.39
CA ILE A 354 -14.15 8.40 0.08
C ILE A 354 -14.84 9.17 -1.06
N GLN A 355 -15.02 10.48 -0.88
CA GLN A 355 -15.47 11.34 -1.99
C GLN A 355 -14.34 11.45 -3.02
N SER A 356 -14.55 10.90 -4.22
CA SER A 356 -13.57 10.92 -5.31
C SER A 356 -14.11 11.68 -6.51
N GLU A 357 -13.31 12.62 -7.02
CA GLU A 357 -13.58 13.30 -8.31
C GLU A 357 -13.37 12.37 -9.51
N LYS A 358 -12.73 11.21 -9.30
CA LYS A 358 -12.21 10.31 -10.35
C LYS A 358 -13.21 9.29 -10.87
N LYS A 359 -14.48 9.34 -10.48
CA LYS A 359 -15.46 8.35 -10.96
C LYS A 359 -15.49 8.25 -12.50
N ASN A 360 -15.16 9.31 -13.22
CA ASN A 360 -15.17 9.33 -14.69
C ASN A 360 -13.83 8.99 -15.36
N GLN A 361 -12.81 8.57 -14.62
CA GLN A 361 -11.47 8.25 -15.15
C GLN A 361 -11.09 6.80 -14.85
N ALA A 362 -10.35 6.17 -15.76
CA ALA A 362 -9.75 4.88 -15.50
C ALA A 362 -8.75 5.00 -14.34
N ILE A 363 -8.86 4.13 -13.34
CA ILE A 363 -7.92 4.06 -12.22
C ILE A 363 -6.86 3.02 -12.58
N PRO A 364 -5.56 3.38 -12.57
CA PRO A 364 -4.51 2.40 -12.79
C PRO A 364 -4.61 1.27 -11.76
N HIS A 365 -4.52 0.03 -12.24
CA HIS A 365 -4.48 -1.19 -11.45
C HIS A 365 -5.75 -1.53 -10.64
N HIS A 366 -6.79 -0.70 -10.60
CA HIS A 366 -8.00 -0.95 -9.80
C HIS A 366 -9.28 -0.58 -10.57
N HIS A 367 -10.38 -1.27 -10.28
CA HIS A 367 -11.71 -0.83 -10.73
C HIS A 367 -12.20 0.30 -9.82
N PRO A 368 -13.22 1.09 -10.23
CA PRO A 368 -13.86 2.05 -9.34
C PRO A 368 -14.23 1.39 -7.99
N LEU A 369 -13.77 2.01 -6.90
CA LEU A 369 -13.81 1.43 -5.56
C LEU A 369 -15.22 1.00 -5.16
N GLU A 370 -16.24 1.80 -5.49
CA GLU A 370 -17.63 1.48 -5.17
C GLU A 370 -18.14 0.24 -5.92
N ILE A 371 -17.66 -0.01 -7.14
CA ILE A 371 -18.06 -1.20 -7.91
C ILE A 371 -17.38 -2.43 -7.32
N SER A 372 -16.08 -2.34 -7.05
CA SER A 372 -15.30 -3.44 -6.46
C SER A 372 -15.78 -3.80 -5.05
N LEU A 373 -16.06 -2.81 -4.20
CA LEU A 373 -16.59 -3.04 -2.86
C LEU A 373 -18.01 -3.60 -2.88
N ASN A 374 -18.89 -3.09 -3.76
CA ASN A 374 -20.21 -3.69 -3.92
C ASN A 374 -20.11 -5.14 -4.40
N ALA A 375 -19.12 -5.49 -5.24
CA ALA A 375 -18.87 -6.88 -5.63
C ALA A 375 -18.48 -7.71 -4.40
N ALA A 376 -17.56 -7.21 -3.57
CA ALA A 376 -17.17 -7.87 -2.33
C ALA A 376 -18.34 -8.07 -1.34
N VAL A 377 -19.19 -7.05 -1.17
CA VAL A 377 -20.39 -7.08 -0.32
C VAL A 377 -21.41 -8.08 -0.86
N ARG A 378 -21.69 -8.07 -2.17
CA ARG A 378 -22.58 -9.04 -2.81
C ARG A 378 -22.08 -10.47 -2.63
N GLN A 379 -20.77 -10.66 -2.59
CA GLN A 379 -20.11 -11.95 -2.39
C GLN A 379 -19.92 -12.35 -0.92
N TYR A 380 -20.40 -11.51 0.03
CA TYR A 380 -20.48 -11.84 1.46
C TYR A 380 -21.74 -12.69 1.73
N PRO A 381 -21.60 -13.92 2.24
CA PRO A 381 -22.71 -14.89 2.25
C PRO A 381 -23.95 -14.52 3.07
N LEU A 382 -23.81 -13.67 4.08
CA LEU A 382 -24.95 -13.21 4.89
C LEU A 382 -25.56 -11.89 4.40
N PHE A 383 -25.01 -11.24 3.38
CA PHE A 383 -25.53 -9.95 2.95
C PHE A 383 -27.03 -10.02 2.61
N SER A 384 -27.43 -10.97 1.76
CA SER A 384 -28.82 -11.14 1.35
C SER A 384 -29.77 -11.37 2.53
N SER A 385 -29.37 -12.19 3.52
CA SER A 385 -30.22 -12.49 4.68
C SER A 385 -30.27 -11.33 5.68
N LEU A 386 -29.17 -10.60 5.86
CA LEU A 386 -29.13 -9.41 6.70
C LEU A 386 -30.03 -8.31 6.15
N TYR A 387 -29.93 -8.01 4.85
CA TYR A 387 -30.66 -6.88 4.24
C TYR A 387 -31.99 -7.26 3.57
N GLY A 388 -32.37 -8.54 3.61
CA GLY A 388 -33.62 -9.02 3.03
C GLY A 388 -33.65 -8.99 1.50
N CYS A 389 -32.48 -9.06 0.84
CA CYS A 389 -32.38 -9.09 -0.62
C CYS A 389 -32.98 -10.38 -1.19
N ARG A 390 -33.62 -10.27 -2.36
CA ARG A 390 -34.32 -11.34 -3.05
C ARG A 390 -33.81 -11.51 -4.47
N ALA A 391 -34.12 -12.66 -5.07
CA ALA A 391 -33.84 -12.89 -6.48
C ALA A 391 -34.40 -11.75 -7.35
N GLY A 392 -33.55 -11.16 -8.18
CA GLY A 392 -33.86 -9.97 -8.98
C GLY A 392 -33.24 -8.68 -8.43
N ASP A 393 -32.93 -8.61 -7.13
CA ASP A 393 -32.23 -7.45 -6.57
C ASP A 393 -30.77 -7.43 -7.05
N ARG A 394 -30.28 -6.23 -7.40
CA ARG A 394 -28.89 -6.01 -7.88
C ARG A 394 -27.84 -6.62 -6.96
N MET A 395 -28.06 -6.60 -5.64
CA MET A 395 -27.12 -7.10 -4.64
C MET A 395 -27.41 -8.53 -4.15
N PHE A 396 -28.43 -9.21 -4.68
CA PHE A 396 -28.73 -10.60 -4.30
C PHE A 396 -27.90 -11.62 -5.10
N ALA A 397 -27.00 -12.33 -4.43
CA ALA A 397 -26.28 -13.47 -5.00
C ALA A 397 -26.81 -14.80 -4.46
N LYS A 398 -26.92 -15.81 -5.34
CA LYS A 398 -27.25 -17.17 -4.94
C LYS A 398 -26.02 -17.87 -4.35
N PRO A 399 -26.19 -18.89 -3.48
CA PRO A 399 -25.07 -19.60 -2.88
C PRO A 399 -24.09 -20.24 -3.87
N ASP A 400 -24.58 -20.71 -5.01
CA ASP A 400 -23.76 -21.30 -6.09
C ASP A 400 -23.04 -20.26 -6.96
N GLU A 401 -23.45 -18.99 -6.89
CA GLU A 401 -22.80 -17.87 -7.58
C GLU A 401 -21.59 -17.34 -6.81
N PHE A 402 -21.42 -17.71 -5.54
CA PHE A 402 -20.33 -17.22 -4.72
C PHE A 402 -18.96 -17.62 -5.27
N CYS A 403 -18.06 -16.64 -5.39
CA CYS A 403 -16.68 -16.87 -5.84
C CYS A 403 -15.93 -17.80 -4.89
N LYS A 404 -15.10 -18.68 -5.44
CA LYS A 404 -14.38 -19.74 -4.70
C LYS A 404 -12.85 -19.56 -4.83
N PRO A 405 -12.28 -18.49 -4.26
CA PRO A 405 -10.85 -18.17 -4.41
C PRO A 405 -9.90 -19.22 -3.85
N LEU A 406 -10.37 -20.06 -2.91
CA LEU A 406 -9.61 -21.18 -2.34
C LEU A 406 -10.05 -22.55 -2.88
N GLY A 407 -10.99 -22.58 -3.84
CA GLY A 407 -11.53 -23.80 -4.44
C GLY A 407 -12.74 -24.41 -3.73
N ASP A 408 -12.96 -24.09 -2.46
CA ASP A 408 -14.06 -24.65 -1.67
C ASP A 408 -15.40 -23.95 -1.90
N ASN A 409 -16.48 -24.70 -1.63
CA ASN A 409 -17.80 -24.10 -1.51
C ASN A 409 -17.87 -23.19 -0.29
N VAL A 410 -18.54 -22.05 -0.45
CA VAL A 410 -18.72 -21.08 0.62
C VAL A 410 -19.91 -21.50 1.48
N LYS A 411 -19.66 -21.77 2.77
CA LYS A 411 -20.68 -22.16 3.75
C LYS A 411 -21.22 -20.93 4.47
N VAL A 412 -22.53 -20.73 4.50
CA VAL A 412 -23.16 -19.55 5.12
C VAL A 412 -23.01 -19.60 6.65
N GLU A 413 -22.98 -20.81 7.21
CA GLU A 413 -22.86 -21.08 8.64
C GLU A 413 -21.55 -20.55 9.22
N ASP A 414 -20.47 -20.53 8.42
CA ASP A 414 -19.15 -20.02 8.84
C ASP A 414 -19.17 -18.53 9.20
N TYR A 415 -20.15 -17.79 8.66
CA TYR A 415 -20.32 -16.34 8.84
C TYR A 415 -21.43 -16.01 9.84
N SER A 416 -22.21 -17.00 10.27
CA SER A 416 -23.30 -16.81 11.20
C SER A 416 -22.78 -16.54 12.60
N VAL A 417 -23.53 -15.74 13.36
CA VAL A 417 -23.18 -15.43 14.75
C VAL A 417 -23.11 -16.73 15.55
N LYS A 418 -21.94 -17.00 16.12
CA LYS A 418 -21.73 -18.14 17.00
C LYS A 418 -22.09 -17.70 18.41
N SER A 419 -23.36 -17.85 18.79
CA SER A 419 -23.84 -17.51 20.12
C SER A 419 -23.24 -18.44 21.17
N ASN A 420 -22.00 -18.19 21.56
CA ASN A 420 -21.38 -18.86 22.68
C ASN A 420 -21.61 -17.96 23.88
N GLY A 421 -22.28 -18.43 24.94
CA GLY A 421 -22.57 -17.67 26.17
C GLY A 421 -21.35 -17.14 26.93
N VAL A 422 -20.16 -17.24 26.35
CA VAL A 422 -18.87 -16.73 26.82
C VAL A 422 -18.54 -15.35 26.24
N ASN A 423 -19.13 -14.97 25.09
CA ASN A 423 -18.91 -13.66 24.50
C ASN A 423 -19.71 -12.59 25.25
N LYS A 424 -19.04 -11.81 26.09
CA LYS A 424 -19.63 -10.61 26.69
C LYS A 424 -20.04 -9.65 25.58
N ASP A 425 -21.29 -9.18 25.61
CA ASP A 425 -21.73 -8.15 24.67
C ASP A 425 -20.98 -6.84 24.94
N VAL A 426 -20.08 -6.49 24.03
CA VAL A 426 -19.28 -5.26 24.04
C VAL A 426 -19.77 -4.26 22.99
N GLY A 427 -20.97 -4.47 22.44
CA GLY A 427 -21.61 -3.56 21.49
C GLY A 427 -21.20 -3.72 20.03
N GLY A 428 -20.47 -4.79 19.69
CA GLY A 428 -20.06 -5.13 18.32
C GLY A 428 -18.54 -5.21 18.14
N PHE A 429 -18.12 -5.71 16.96
CA PHE A 429 -16.73 -6.05 16.68
C PHE A 429 -15.76 -4.86 16.73
N PHE A 430 -16.06 -3.76 16.02
CA PHE A 430 -15.17 -2.59 16.03
C PHE A 430 -15.16 -1.86 17.37
N LYS A 431 -16.25 -1.92 18.15
CA LYS A 431 -16.27 -1.40 19.52
C LYS A 431 -15.37 -2.21 20.46
N ASP A 432 -15.33 -3.54 20.31
CA ASP A 432 -14.38 -4.41 21.03
C ASP A 432 -12.93 -4.00 20.73
N LEU A 433 -12.63 -3.74 19.46
CA LEU A 433 -11.30 -3.29 19.03
C LEU A 433 -10.96 -1.90 19.52
N MET A 434 -11.90 -0.95 19.52
CA MET A 434 -11.72 0.38 20.12
C MET A 434 -11.53 0.33 21.64
N ASN A 435 -12.11 -0.65 22.33
CA ASN A 435 -11.82 -0.86 23.74
C ASN A 435 -10.44 -1.49 23.95
N THR A 436 -10.03 -2.38 23.04
CA THR A 436 -8.69 -2.94 23.02
C THR A 436 -7.65 -1.86 22.75
N SER A 437 -7.88 -0.92 21.81
CA SER A 437 -6.92 0.15 21.54
C SER A 437 -6.61 1.01 22.76
N LYS A 438 -7.60 1.23 23.63
CA LYS A 438 -7.42 1.96 24.89
C LYS A 438 -6.46 1.27 25.84
N SER A 439 -6.43 -0.06 25.90
CA SER A 439 -5.46 -0.78 26.75
C SER A 439 -4.03 -0.69 26.23
N PHE A 440 -3.86 -0.34 24.95
CA PHE A 440 -2.57 -0.03 24.33
C PHE A 440 -2.24 1.47 24.31
N ASN A 441 -3.06 2.32 24.94
CA ASN A 441 -2.96 3.79 24.86
C ASN A 441 -2.95 4.32 23.41
N PHE A 442 -3.71 3.67 22.52
CA PHE A 442 -3.78 4.04 21.11
C PHE A 442 -5.07 4.81 20.76
N THR A 443 -4.91 5.82 19.91
CA THR A 443 -5.98 6.58 19.25
C THR A 443 -5.55 6.99 17.84
N TYR A 444 -6.52 7.06 16.93
CA TYR A 444 -6.32 7.63 15.58
C TYR A 444 -6.36 9.17 15.70
N GLY A 445 -5.22 9.79 16.03
CA GLY A 445 -5.13 11.26 16.23
C GLY A 445 -5.43 11.73 17.65
N VAL A 446 -5.19 13.03 17.91
CA VAL A 446 -5.42 13.74 19.19
C VAL A 446 -6.50 14.79 19.05
#